data_AF-A0A9W7EI76-F1
#
_entry.id   AF-A0A9W7EI76-F1
#
_cell.length_a   1.000
_cell.length_b   1.000
_cell.length_c   1.000
_cell.angle_alpha   90.00
_cell.angle_beta   90.00
_cell.angle_gamma   90.00
#
_symmetry.space_group_name_H-M   'P 1'
#
loop_
_entity.id
_entity.type
_entity.pdbx_description
1 polymer ?
#
loop_
_entity_poly.entity_id
_entity_poly.type
_entity_poly.pdbx_seq_one_letter_code
_entity_poly.pdbx_strand_id
1 'polypeptide(L)'
;MLAKAAPCSQLVIDLLEHTPSVQALRSCQTDAALQATIDEFRTTRADNEKAIADIVDKKARKKTQKLQQALFEATEDSLPTATKHFSLLKTYAAEQTIRLARSIKTAMNKYATTDPNRYAHVADIINFKSDIDQVTPKKYQSQSIERQVDALLLKAAWKEELFQTLVNDSVDVFNTATSIEKVCSKFEFDEEETTEFTKGDPEFRPQTFFLEDGSKSVTLKDLNRVSLEFEDPLALGLMYRVIQKVFKCTAVNNKFQQTTYTEPPDLHINAALPSFDPDSDPWIIEIQLLFRDILTVKKELHIFYGIVRAETPEEVLANPAFIGEVREKVEGDTAVRALRESAEKEKKDRDEEILALKQEVTELKKQQSKFRWPSKPYANLPKRRK
;
A
#
# COMPACT_ATOMS: atom_id res chain seq x y z
N MET A 1 -23.94 31.90 1.38
CA MET A 1 -22.51 31.65 1.07
C MET A 1 -21.91 30.87 2.23
N LEU A 2 -21.96 29.54 2.17
CA LEU A 2 -21.30 28.68 3.15
C LEU A 2 -19.85 28.53 2.69
N ALA A 3 -18.91 29.07 3.46
CA ALA A 3 -17.49 28.81 3.26
C ALA A 3 -17.29 27.29 3.34
N LYS A 4 -16.76 26.69 2.27
CA LYS A 4 -16.29 25.31 2.30
C LYS A 4 -15.25 25.23 3.40
N ALA A 5 -15.55 24.50 4.47
CA ALA A 5 -14.53 24.11 5.44
C ALA A 5 -13.41 23.43 4.66
N ALA A 6 -12.16 23.86 4.88
CA ALA A 6 -11.01 23.15 4.37
C ALA A 6 -11.12 21.68 4.84
N PRO A 7 -10.79 20.70 3.99
CA PRO A 7 -10.81 19.31 4.41
C PRO A 7 -9.96 19.17 5.67
N CYS A 8 -10.54 18.59 6.72
CA CYS A 8 -9.97 18.48 8.07
C CYS A 8 -8.56 17.86 8.08
N SER A 9 -8.17 17.15 7.01
CA SER A 9 -6.83 16.60 6.79
C SER A 9 -5.72 17.64 6.54
N GLN A 10 -6.02 18.80 5.92
CA GLN A 10 -4.99 19.81 5.64
C GLN A 10 -4.53 20.54 6.91
N LEU A 11 -5.45 20.73 7.87
CA LEU A 11 -5.20 21.38 9.16
C LEU A 11 -4.40 20.51 10.13
N VAL A 12 -4.35 19.20 9.91
CA VAL A 12 -3.66 18.23 10.79
C VAL A 12 -2.21 18.00 10.35
N ILE A 13 -1.93 18.09 9.05
CA ILE A 13 -0.56 18.14 8.50
C ILE A 13 0.22 19.32 9.09
N ASP A 14 -0.44 20.47 9.25
CA ASP A 14 0.16 21.65 9.87
C ASP A 14 0.57 21.39 11.33
N LEU A 15 -0.17 20.57 12.08
CA LEU A 15 0.05 20.35 13.52
C LEU A 15 1.18 19.35 13.83
N LEU A 16 1.41 18.31 13.02
CA LEU A 16 2.54 17.38 13.21
C LEU A 16 3.89 18.00 12.81
N GLU A 17 3.89 19.01 11.93
CA GLU A 17 5.04 19.88 11.68
C GLU A 17 5.37 20.78 12.89
N HIS A 18 4.55 20.78 13.95
CA HIS A 18 4.69 21.69 15.09
C HIS A 18 5.19 21.04 16.39
N THR A 19 5.20 19.73 16.57
CA THR A 19 5.53 19.17 17.90
C THR A 19 7.00 19.36 18.34
N PRO A 20 8.00 19.15 17.45
CA PRO A 20 9.40 19.53 17.70
C PRO A 20 9.56 21.03 17.86
N SER A 21 8.73 21.79 17.14
CA SER A 21 8.67 23.23 17.27
C SER A 21 8.24 23.62 18.68
N VAL A 22 7.31 22.92 19.34
CA VAL A 22 6.89 23.31 20.70
C VAL A 22 8.06 23.24 21.70
N GLN A 23 8.91 22.21 21.64
CA GLN A 23 10.03 22.08 22.58
C GLN A 23 11.19 23.03 22.24
N ALA A 24 11.48 23.23 20.95
CA ALA A 24 12.46 24.22 20.48
C ALA A 24 12.00 25.67 20.78
N LEU A 25 10.72 25.98 20.57
CA LEU A 25 10.10 27.27 20.90
C LEU A 25 10.06 27.48 22.42
N ARG A 26 9.81 26.42 23.22
CA ARG A 26 9.86 26.49 24.70
C ARG A 26 11.27 26.71 25.26
N SER A 27 12.31 26.30 24.54
CA SER A 27 13.70 26.50 24.98
C SER A 27 14.28 27.86 24.57
N CYS A 28 13.60 28.60 23.70
CA CYS A 28 13.97 29.97 23.32
C CYS A 28 13.88 30.92 24.52
N GLN A 29 15.01 31.46 24.95
CA GLN A 29 15.08 32.43 26.06
C GLN A 29 14.84 33.88 25.64
N THR A 30 14.80 34.15 24.33
CA THR A 30 14.67 35.51 23.79
C THR A 30 13.71 35.52 22.59
N ASP A 31 13.05 36.64 22.36
CA ASP A 31 12.17 36.85 21.21
C ASP A 31 12.93 36.72 19.88
N ALA A 32 14.21 37.12 19.85
CA ALA A 32 15.06 36.98 18.67
C ALA A 32 15.35 35.52 18.32
N ALA A 33 15.66 34.68 19.34
CA ALA A 33 15.83 33.25 19.15
C ALA A 33 14.53 32.58 18.70
N LEU A 34 13.41 32.95 19.34
CA LEU A 34 12.08 32.46 18.97
C LEU A 34 11.75 32.78 17.50
N GLN A 35 11.98 34.02 17.08
CA GLN A 35 11.71 34.44 15.71
C GLN A 35 12.61 33.74 14.69
N ALA A 36 13.91 33.59 14.99
CA ALA A 36 14.84 32.86 14.14
C ALA A 36 14.41 31.40 13.95
N THR A 37 14.00 30.72 15.02
CA THR A 37 13.48 29.36 14.97
C THR A 37 12.18 29.28 14.15
N ILE A 38 11.26 30.23 14.31
CA ILE A 38 10.03 30.32 13.48
C ILE A 38 10.38 30.48 11.99
N ASP A 39 11.34 31.33 11.64
CA ASP A 39 11.70 31.60 10.25
C ASP A 39 12.47 30.42 9.61
N GLU A 40 13.31 29.72 10.37
CA GLU A 40 13.93 28.45 9.97
C GLU A 40 12.87 27.37 9.68
N PHE A 41 11.85 27.26 10.55
CA PHE A 41 10.74 26.33 10.33
C PHE A 41 9.94 26.67 9.09
N ARG A 42 9.58 27.94 8.89
CA ARG A 42 8.86 28.39 7.68
C ARG A 42 9.65 28.09 6.41
N THR A 43 10.96 28.31 6.44
CA THR A 43 11.85 28.03 5.30
C THR A 43 11.90 26.53 5.01
N THR A 44 12.16 25.72 6.03
CA THR A 44 12.19 24.25 5.91
C THR A 44 10.88 23.69 5.39
N ARG A 45 9.75 24.19 5.90
CA ARG A 45 8.42 23.81 5.45
C ARG A 45 8.18 24.19 3.99
N ALA A 46 8.48 25.42 3.60
CA ALA A 46 8.33 25.87 2.22
C ALA A 46 9.18 25.03 1.25
N ASP A 47 10.40 24.68 1.66
CA ASP A 47 11.29 23.80 0.89
C ASP A 47 10.73 22.37 0.78
N ASN A 48 10.14 21.85 1.87
CA ASN A 48 9.48 20.54 1.88
C ASN A 48 8.22 20.51 1.00
N GLU A 49 7.34 21.50 1.13
CA GLU A 49 6.14 21.63 0.29
C GLU A 49 6.50 21.73 -1.18
N LYS A 50 7.53 22.51 -1.50
CA LYS A 50 8.07 22.63 -2.86
C LYS A 50 8.64 21.31 -3.35
N ALA A 51 9.42 20.60 -2.52
CA ALA A 51 9.97 19.30 -2.87
C ALA A 51 8.88 18.26 -3.13
N ILE A 52 7.81 18.23 -2.33
CA ILE A 52 6.65 17.35 -2.51
C ILE A 52 5.90 17.70 -3.79
N ALA A 53 5.65 19.00 -4.04
CA ALA A 53 5.06 19.46 -5.29
C ALA A 53 5.91 19.08 -6.51
N ASP A 54 7.23 19.07 -6.37
CA ASP A 54 8.16 18.63 -7.40
C ASP A 54 8.11 17.12 -7.63
N ILE A 55 7.69 16.27 -6.68
CA ILE A 55 7.54 14.81 -6.91
C ILE A 55 6.61 14.58 -8.10
N VAL A 56 5.42 15.18 -8.06
CA VAL A 56 4.38 15.10 -9.10
C VAL A 56 4.56 16.22 -10.14
N ASP A 57 5.59 16.07 -10.99
CA ASP A 57 5.90 17.06 -12.02
C ASP A 57 4.96 16.92 -13.23
N LYS A 58 3.93 17.77 -13.28
CA LYS A 58 2.96 17.85 -14.39
C LYS A 58 3.62 18.13 -15.75
N LYS A 59 4.72 18.89 -15.79
CA LYS A 59 5.44 19.15 -17.05
C LYS A 59 6.13 17.86 -17.50
N ALA A 60 6.71 17.11 -16.57
CA ALA A 60 7.33 15.82 -16.87
C ALA A 60 6.31 14.81 -17.39
N ARG A 61 5.16 14.65 -16.71
CA ARG A 61 4.06 13.78 -17.16
C ARG A 61 3.62 14.12 -18.59
N LYS A 62 3.37 15.40 -18.86
CA LYS A 62 2.95 15.87 -20.20
C LYS A 62 4.02 15.61 -21.27
N LYS A 63 5.30 15.75 -20.93
CA LYS A 63 6.40 15.47 -21.87
C LYS A 63 6.50 13.97 -22.16
N THR A 64 6.37 13.11 -21.14
CA THR A 64 6.32 11.65 -21.30
C THR A 64 5.16 11.22 -22.19
N GLN A 65 3.95 11.74 -21.94
CA GLN A 65 2.77 11.46 -22.78
C GLN A 65 3.00 11.86 -24.24
N LYS A 66 3.56 13.04 -24.49
CA LYS A 66 3.91 13.49 -25.86
C LYS A 66 4.90 12.55 -26.54
N LEU A 67 5.90 12.06 -25.81
CA LEU A 67 6.89 11.13 -26.35
C LEU A 67 6.28 9.75 -26.62
N GLN A 68 5.38 9.26 -25.77
CA GLN A 68 4.62 8.03 -26.01
C GLN A 68 3.67 8.15 -27.21
N GLN A 69 2.98 9.29 -27.35
CA GLN A 69 2.13 9.55 -28.52
C GLN A 69 2.94 9.57 -29.82
N ALA A 70 4.08 10.26 -29.83
CA ALA A 70 4.96 10.28 -30.99
C ALA A 70 5.56 8.89 -31.29
N LEU A 71 5.83 8.08 -30.26
CA LEU A 71 6.23 6.68 -30.44
C LEU A 71 5.11 5.87 -31.10
N PHE A 72 3.87 6.00 -30.64
CA PHE A 72 2.71 5.33 -31.21
C PHE A 72 2.52 5.69 -32.68
N GLU A 73 2.48 6.98 -33.02
CA GLU A 73 2.35 7.46 -34.41
C GLU A 73 3.50 6.93 -35.29
N ALA A 74 4.73 6.89 -34.74
CA ALA A 74 5.89 6.38 -35.47
C ALA A 74 5.85 4.86 -35.72
N THR A 75 5.13 4.07 -34.90
CA THR A 75 4.94 2.63 -35.15
C THR A 75 4.07 2.35 -36.36
N GLU A 76 3.19 3.29 -36.74
CA GLU A 76 2.37 3.20 -37.96
C GLU A 76 3.14 3.62 -39.21
N ASP A 77 4.11 4.52 -39.07
CA ASP A 77 4.92 5.05 -40.18
C ASP A 77 6.14 4.17 -40.51
N SER A 78 7.09 4.03 -39.58
CA SER A 78 8.35 3.35 -39.87
C SER A 78 9.13 2.91 -38.62
N LEU A 79 9.68 1.68 -38.65
CA LEU A 79 10.46 1.09 -37.56
C LEU A 79 11.67 1.95 -37.12
N PRO A 80 12.46 2.57 -38.02
CA PRO A 80 13.55 3.46 -37.60
C PRO A 80 13.06 4.68 -36.81
N THR A 81 11.92 5.25 -37.18
CA THR A 81 11.33 6.41 -36.50
C THR A 81 10.80 6.00 -35.12
N ALA A 82 10.12 4.85 -35.02
CA ALA A 82 9.68 4.29 -33.74
C ALA A 82 10.87 4.03 -32.79
N THR A 83 11.94 3.43 -33.30
CA THR A 83 13.17 3.16 -32.53
C THR A 83 13.80 4.45 -31.98
N LYS A 84 13.81 5.51 -32.80
CA LYS A 84 14.29 6.84 -32.37
C LYS A 84 13.43 7.42 -31.25
N HIS A 85 12.10 7.39 -31.38
CA HIS A 85 11.20 7.91 -30.35
C HIS A 85 11.26 7.09 -29.05
N PHE A 86 11.38 5.76 -29.17
CA PHE A 86 11.56 4.88 -28.02
C PHE A 86 12.83 5.22 -27.25
N SER A 87 13.95 5.43 -27.95
CA SER A 87 15.21 5.83 -27.34
C SER A 87 15.10 7.19 -26.61
N LEU A 88 14.47 8.19 -27.25
CA LEU A 88 14.22 9.50 -26.62
C LEU A 88 13.37 9.39 -25.36
N LEU A 89 12.33 8.56 -25.39
CA LEU A 89 11.46 8.29 -24.26
C LEU A 89 12.23 7.61 -23.11
N LYS A 90 13.05 6.60 -23.39
CA LYS A 90 13.88 5.93 -22.39
C LYS A 90 14.90 6.87 -21.75
N THR A 91 15.60 7.68 -22.55
CA THR A 91 16.53 8.69 -22.04
C THR A 91 15.83 9.67 -21.10
N TYR A 92 14.67 10.19 -21.52
CA TYR A 92 13.91 11.11 -20.69
C TYR A 92 13.40 10.46 -19.39
N ALA A 93 12.91 9.22 -19.46
CA ALA A 93 12.47 8.48 -18.27
C ALA A 93 13.63 8.23 -17.29
N ALA A 94 14.83 7.92 -17.78
CA ALA A 94 16.02 7.77 -16.94
C ALA A 94 16.38 9.09 -16.21
N GLU A 95 16.29 10.24 -16.88
CA GLU A 95 16.47 11.56 -16.24
C GLU A 95 15.45 11.79 -15.12
N GLN A 96 14.19 11.39 -15.34
CA GLN A 96 13.14 11.51 -14.33
C GLN A 96 13.34 10.57 -13.14
N THR A 97 13.82 9.35 -13.37
CA THR A 97 14.23 8.42 -12.29
C THR A 97 15.30 9.06 -11.39
N ILE A 98 16.31 9.71 -11.97
CA ILE A 98 17.35 10.42 -11.21
C ILE A 98 16.76 11.60 -10.42
N ARG A 99 15.86 12.38 -11.03
CA ARG A 99 15.16 13.49 -10.37
C ARG A 99 14.35 13.01 -9.17
N LEU A 100 13.59 11.93 -9.33
CA LEU A 100 12.78 11.34 -8.27
C LEU A 100 13.65 10.75 -7.15
N ALA A 101 14.77 10.11 -7.47
CA ALA A 101 15.72 9.62 -6.47
C ALA A 101 16.28 10.76 -5.58
N ARG A 102 16.53 11.94 -6.15
CA ARG A 102 16.89 13.14 -5.34
C ARG A 102 15.75 13.57 -4.44
N SER A 103 14.51 13.44 -4.90
CA SER A 103 13.32 13.80 -4.12
C SER A 103 13.13 12.86 -2.91
N ILE A 104 13.52 11.58 -3.02
CA ILE A 104 13.55 10.64 -1.88
C ILE A 104 14.43 11.20 -0.76
N LYS A 105 15.65 11.66 -1.09
CA LYS A 105 16.57 12.22 -0.11
C LYS A 105 15.96 13.42 0.62
N THR A 106 15.34 14.33 -0.12
CA THR A 106 14.67 15.49 0.48
C THR A 106 13.52 15.07 1.40
N ALA A 107 12.67 14.15 0.95
CA ALA A 107 11.57 13.63 1.77
C ALA A 107 12.09 12.92 3.02
N MET A 108 13.15 12.13 2.93
CA MET A 108 13.73 11.46 4.09
C MET A 108 14.37 12.42 5.09
N ASN A 109 15.05 13.47 4.60
CA ASN A 109 15.56 14.53 5.46
C ASN A 109 14.43 15.16 6.27
N LYS A 110 13.28 15.46 5.66
CA LYS A 110 12.09 15.96 6.37
C LYS A 110 11.72 15.05 7.54
N TYR A 111 11.55 13.75 7.33
CA TYR A 111 11.17 12.82 8.42
C TYR A 111 12.25 12.73 9.50
N ALA A 112 13.53 12.68 9.13
CA ALA A 112 14.63 12.51 10.06
C ALA A 112 14.95 13.76 10.90
N THR A 113 14.79 14.96 10.33
CA THR A 113 15.18 16.22 11.00
C THR A 113 14.03 16.95 11.65
N THR A 114 12.77 16.67 11.25
CA THR A 114 11.61 17.34 11.86
C THR A 114 11.54 16.96 13.33
N ASP A 115 11.48 15.65 13.65
CA ASP A 115 11.52 15.15 15.02
C ASP A 115 12.47 13.93 15.13
N PRO A 116 13.72 14.15 15.57
CA PRO A 116 14.67 13.05 15.74
C PRO A 116 14.20 11.98 16.75
N ASN A 117 13.44 12.35 17.78
CA ASN A 117 12.97 11.41 18.79
C ASN A 117 11.88 10.50 18.22
N ARG A 118 10.92 11.07 17.49
CA ARG A 118 9.89 10.26 16.82
C ARG A 118 10.48 9.39 15.72
N TYR A 119 11.46 9.91 14.98
CA TYR A 119 12.14 9.17 13.91
C TYR A 119 13.03 8.03 14.44
N ALA A 120 13.56 8.15 15.66
CA ALA A 120 14.38 7.10 16.28
C ALA A 120 13.65 5.74 16.32
N HIS A 121 12.34 5.72 16.58
CA HIS A 121 11.54 4.49 16.57
C HIS A 121 11.48 3.78 15.21
N VAL A 122 11.85 4.46 14.12
CA VAL A 122 12.01 3.87 12.79
C VAL A 122 13.47 3.61 12.48
N ALA A 123 14.35 4.55 12.80
CA ALA A 123 15.78 4.47 12.53
C ALA A 123 16.45 3.31 13.28
N ASP A 124 16.00 3.01 14.49
CA ASP A 124 16.61 2.01 15.38
C ASP A 124 16.08 0.59 15.14
N ILE A 125 15.11 0.42 14.22
CA ILE A 125 14.59 -0.92 13.88
C ILE A 125 15.71 -1.74 13.22
N ILE A 126 16.07 -2.84 13.89
CA ILE A 126 17.17 -3.71 13.49
C ILE A 126 16.75 -4.63 12.36
N ASN A 127 17.60 -4.73 11.33
CA ASN A 127 17.46 -5.71 10.26
C ASN A 127 17.68 -7.13 10.80
N PHE A 128 16.81 -8.07 10.45
CA PHE A 128 17.03 -9.48 10.73
C PHE A 128 16.38 -10.38 9.67
N LYS A 129 16.84 -11.63 9.61
CA LYS A 129 16.26 -12.66 8.76
C LYS A 129 16.39 -14.02 9.45
N SER A 130 15.27 -14.71 9.62
CA SER A 130 15.23 -16.10 10.07
C SER A 130 15.32 -17.07 8.88
N ASP A 131 15.55 -18.35 9.17
CA ASP A 131 15.59 -19.42 8.17
C ASP A 131 14.19 -19.89 7.72
N ILE A 132 13.12 -19.21 8.16
CA ILE A 132 11.75 -19.53 7.76
C ILE A 132 11.49 -18.95 6.38
N ASP A 133 11.13 -19.81 5.43
CA ASP A 133 10.81 -19.45 4.05
C ASP A 133 9.43 -19.97 3.62
N GLN A 134 8.92 -19.41 2.52
CA GLN A 134 7.71 -19.86 1.84
C GLN A 134 8.01 -21.19 1.14
N VAL A 135 7.34 -22.26 1.58
CA VAL A 135 7.56 -23.60 1.02
C VAL A 135 6.40 -24.02 0.12
N THR A 136 6.74 -24.43 -1.12
CA THR A 136 5.80 -25.10 -2.02
C THR A 136 5.25 -26.37 -1.36
N PRO A 137 3.92 -26.62 -1.37
CA PRO A 137 3.37 -27.81 -0.72
C PRO A 137 4.02 -29.10 -1.25
N LYS A 138 4.35 -30.04 -0.34
CA LYS A 138 5.14 -31.27 -0.64
C LYS A 138 4.70 -32.02 -1.90
N LYS A 139 3.38 -32.11 -2.15
CA LYS A 139 2.80 -32.77 -3.34
C LYS A 139 3.21 -32.15 -4.68
N TYR A 140 3.56 -30.86 -4.69
CA TYR A 140 3.93 -30.12 -5.91
C TYR A 140 5.44 -29.92 -6.06
N GLN A 141 6.25 -30.21 -5.03
CA GLN A 141 7.71 -29.98 -5.06
C GLN A 141 8.44 -30.74 -6.18
N SER A 142 7.92 -31.90 -6.61
CA SER A 142 8.46 -32.68 -7.73
C SER A 142 7.83 -32.34 -9.09
N GLN A 143 6.91 -31.38 -9.15
CA GLN A 143 6.23 -30.97 -10.39
C GLN A 143 6.95 -29.80 -11.07
N SER A 144 6.49 -29.41 -12.27
CA SER A 144 7.04 -28.27 -13.00
C SER A 144 6.89 -26.96 -12.22
N ILE A 145 7.76 -25.98 -12.50
CA ILE A 145 7.75 -24.68 -11.80
C ILE A 145 6.38 -24.00 -11.92
N GLU A 146 5.75 -24.08 -13.09
CA GLU A 146 4.42 -23.52 -13.34
C GLU A 146 3.38 -24.14 -12.40
N ARG A 147 3.40 -25.47 -12.23
CA ARG A 147 2.49 -26.15 -11.28
C ARG A 147 2.78 -25.80 -9.82
N GLN A 148 4.03 -25.56 -9.47
CA GLN A 148 4.39 -25.08 -8.15
C GLN A 148 3.85 -23.67 -7.90
N VAL A 149 3.99 -22.77 -8.88
CA VAL A 149 3.46 -21.41 -8.83
C VAL A 149 1.92 -21.42 -8.77
N ASP A 150 1.25 -22.22 -9.60
CA ASP A 150 -0.22 -22.39 -9.54
C ASP A 150 -0.68 -22.84 -8.14
N ALA A 151 0.01 -23.82 -7.56
CA ALA A 151 -0.31 -24.32 -6.23
C ALA A 151 -0.12 -23.26 -5.14
N LEU A 152 0.93 -22.44 -5.25
CA LEU A 152 1.18 -21.32 -4.36
C LEU A 152 0.11 -20.23 -4.52
N LEU A 153 -0.27 -19.86 -5.75
CA LEU A 153 -1.32 -18.88 -6.02
C LEU A 153 -2.69 -19.33 -5.47
N LEU A 154 -3.04 -20.62 -5.63
CA LEU A 154 -4.26 -21.18 -5.04
C LEU A 154 -4.23 -21.13 -3.50
N LYS A 155 -3.07 -21.43 -2.89
CA LYS A 155 -2.91 -21.32 -1.44
C LYS A 155 -2.98 -19.86 -0.97
N ALA A 156 -2.42 -18.92 -1.74
CA ALA A 156 -2.50 -17.48 -1.46
C ALA A 156 -3.95 -16.99 -1.44
N ALA A 157 -4.73 -17.36 -2.45
CA ALA A 157 -6.15 -17.01 -2.52
C ALA A 157 -6.95 -17.56 -1.33
N TRP A 158 -6.60 -18.76 -0.84
CA TRP A 158 -7.22 -19.34 0.36
C TRP A 158 -6.82 -18.62 1.66
N LYS A 159 -5.62 -18.03 1.71
CA LYS A 159 -5.06 -17.36 2.89
C LYS A 159 -5.41 -15.87 2.96
N GLU A 160 -5.82 -15.28 1.83
CA GLU A 160 -6.10 -13.85 1.68
C GLU A 160 -7.13 -13.34 2.69
N GLU A 161 -8.26 -14.04 2.89
CA GLU A 161 -9.32 -13.57 3.80
C GLU A 161 -8.84 -13.42 5.25
N LEU A 162 -8.08 -14.40 5.75
CA LEU A 162 -7.51 -14.34 7.10
C LEU A 162 -6.47 -13.21 7.21
N PHE A 163 -5.62 -13.07 6.20
CA PHE A 163 -4.62 -12.01 6.14
C PHE A 163 -5.27 -10.62 6.16
N GLN A 164 -6.24 -10.37 5.28
CA GLN A 164 -6.98 -9.11 5.24
C GLN A 164 -7.68 -8.83 6.56
N THR A 165 -8.32 -9.83 7.17
CA THR A 165 -9.01 -9.66 8.46
C THR A 165 -8.05 -9.18 9.55
N LEU A 166 -6.90 -9.86 9.71
CA LEU A 166 -5.92 -9.50 10.75
C LEU A 166 -5.30 -8.12 10.53
N VAL A 167 -5.02 -7.75 9.28
CA VAL A 167 -4.49 -6.42 8.94
C VAL A 167 -5.55 -5.34 9.18
N ASN A 168 -6.78 -5.56 8.71
CA ASN A 168 -7.87 -4.59 8.87
C ASN A 168 -8.21 -4.38 10.34
N ASP A 169 -8.30 -5.44 11.14
CA ASP A 169 -8.50 -5.33 12.59
C ASP A 169 -7.40 -4.50 13.24
N SER A 170 -6.15 -4.69 12.80
CA SER A 170 -5.00 -3.93 13.31
C SER A 170 -5.08 -2.46 12.95
N VAL A 171 -5.39 -2.17 11.68
CA VAL A 171 -5.56 -0.82 11.13
C VAL A 171 -6.74 -0.10 11.79
N ASP A 172 -7.87 -0.77 12.00
CA ASP A 172 -9.07 -0.19 12.61
C ASP A 172 -8.83 0.20 14.07
N VAL A 173 -8.19 -0.67 14.86
CA VAL A 173 -7.77 -0.33 16.22
C VAL A 173 -6.86 0.90 16.19
N PHE A 174 -5.88 0.90 15.30
CA PHE A 174 -4.89 1.97 15.21
C PHE A 174 -5.55 3.31 14.87
N ASN A 175 -6.36 3.36 13.81
CA ASN A 175 -7.02 4.57 13.31
C ASN A 175 -8.15 5.08 14.21
N THR A 176 -8.75 4.23 15.05
CA THR A 176 -9.81 4.64 16.00
C THR A 176 -9.29 4.95 17.40
N ALA A 177 -8.03 4.63 17.69
CA ALA A 177 -7.41 4.92 18.98
C ALA A 177 -7.27 6.43 19.18
N THR A 178 -7.70 6.91 20.35
CA THR A 178 -7.56 8.32 20.72
C THR A 178 -6.24 8.64 21.42
N SER A 179 -5.40 7.62 21.68
CA SER A 179 -4.10 7.76 22.33
C SER A 179 -3.23 6.52 22.10
N ILE A 180 -1.92 6.63 22.33
CA ILE A 180 -0.95 5.53 22.22
C ILE A 180 -1.28 4.42 23.22
N GLU A 181 -1.65 4.79 24.45
CA GLU A 181 -1.97 3.84 25.53
C GLU A 181 -3.14 2.93 25.15
N LYS A 182 -4.11 3.43 24.38
CA LYS A 182 -5.22 2.60 23.88
C LYS A 182 -4.75 1.55 22.87
N VAL A 183 -3.81 1.91 21.99
CA VAL A 183 -3.19 0.95 21.06
C VAL A 183 -2.38 -0.08 21.86
N CYS A 184 -1.49 0.39 22.72
CA CYS A 184 -0.65 -0.45 23.58
C CYS A 184 -1.48 -1.42 24.42
N SER A 185 -2.54 -0.94 25.07
CA SER A 185 -3.44 -1.79 25.87
C SER A 185 -4.17 -2.84 25.01
N LYS A 186 -4.61 -2.49 23.80
CA LYS A 186 -5.33 -3.42 22.92
C LYS A 186 -4.44 -4.54 22.39
N PHE A 187 -3.15 -4.28 22.20
CA PHE A 187 -2.16 -5.26 21.73
C PHE A 187 -1.23 -5.79 22.84
N GLU A 188 -1.63 -5.60 24.10
CA GLU A 188 -0.94 -6.17 25.26
C GLU A 188 0.56 -5.81 25.31
N PHE A 189 0.85 -4.53 25.09
CA PHE A 189 2.18 -3.98 25.33
C PHE A 189 2.41 -3.90 26.84
N ASP A 190 3.63 -4.22 27.28
CA ASP A 190 3.99 -4.02 28.68
C ASP A 190 4.22 -2.52 29.00
N GLU A 191 4.46 -2.22 30.28
CA GLU A 191 4.66 -0.85 30.76
C GLU A 191 5.92 -0.21 30.18
N GLU A 192 6.99 -0.98 29.96
CA GLU A 192 8.24 -0.50 29.39
C GLU A 192 8.07 -0.15 27.91
N GLU A 193 7.47 -1.07 27.14
CA GLU A 193 7.11 -0.86 25.74
C GLU A 193 6.17 0.35 25.59
N THR A 194 5.16 0.48 26.45
CA THR A 194 4.23 1.62 26.42
C THR A 194 4.95 2.93 26.72
N THR A 195 5.82 2.93 27.74
CA THR A 195 6.60 4.10 28.15
C THR A 195 7.58 4.55 27.06
N GLU A 196 8.09 3.62 26.26
CA GLU A 196 8.94 3.91 25.09
C GLU A 196 8.24 4.90 24.14
N PHE A 197 6.94 4.70 23.87
CA PHE A 197 6.17 5.50 22.92
C PHE A 197 5.49 6.73 23.52
N THR A 198 5.22 6.76 24.83
CA THR A 198 4.52 7.88 25.50
C THR A 198 5.46 8.95 26.05
N LYS A 199 6.79 8.71 26.04
CA LYS A 199 7.79 9.71 26.44
C LYS A 199 7.83 10.89 25.48
N GLY A 200 7.07 11.93 25.79
CA GLY A 200 7.28 13.28 25.26
C GLY A 200 6.24 13.81 24.27
N ASP A 201 5.13 13.12 24.00
CA ASP A 201 4.14 13.63 23.07
C ASP A 201 2.66 13.48 23.52
N PRO A 202 1.90 14.59 23.62
CA PRO A 202 0.49 14.54 24.01
C PRO A 202 -0.51 14.29 22.87
N GLU A 203 -0.10 14.25 21.59
CA GLU A 203 -1.05 14.05 20.47
C GLU A 203 -0.66 12.92 19.50
N PHE A 204 -1.40 11.81 19.60
CA PHE A 204 -1.30 10.65 18.71
C PHE A 204 -2.48 10.61 17.75
N ARG A 205 -2.22 10.62 16.44
CA ARG A 205 -3.25 10.59 15.39
C ARG A 205 -2.77 9.83 14.15
N PRO A 206 -3.07 8.54 14.03
CA PRO A 206 -2.64 7.78 12.87
C PRO A 206 -3.64 7.84 11.71
N GLN A 207 -3.11 7.76 10.48
CA GLN A 207 -3.86 7.46 9.26
C GLN A 207 -3.05 6.46 8.43
N THR A 208 -3.71 5.43 7.91
CA THR A 208 -3.14 4.41 7.02
C THR A 208 -4.08 4.10 5.86
N PHE A 209 -3.52 3.75 4.69
CA PHE A 209 -4.24 3.41 3.45
C PHE A 209 -3.60 2.20 2.75
N PHE A 210 -4.36 1.51 1.88
CA PHE A 210 -4.01 0.21 1.26
C PHE A 210 -3.63 0.32 -0.23
N LEU A 211 -2.67 -0.49 -0.71
CA LEU A 211 -2.35 -0.69 -2.14
C LEU A 211 -1.77 -2.08 -2.47
N GLU A 212 -2.04 -2.54 -3.70
CA GLU A 212 -1.69 -3.86 -4.30
C GLU A 212 -0.39 -3.89 -5.16
N ASP A 213 -0.03 -5.10 -5.58
CA ASP A 213 1.29 -5.72 -5.72
C ASP A 213 1.98 -5.67 -7.11
N GLY A 214 3.29 -5.97 -7.14
CA GLY A 214 4.12 -6.23 -8.33
C GLY A 214 5.38 -7.06 -8.00
N SER A 215 5.69 -8.04 -8.86
CA SER A 215 6.49 -9.26 -8.59
C SER A 215 7.93 -9.32 -9.16
N LYS A 216 8.78 -10.19 -8.56
CA LYS A 216 9.47 -11.39 -9.18
C LYS A 216 10.67 -11.97 -8.38
N SER A 217 10.58 -13.25 -7.99
CA SER A 217 11.44 -14.45 -8.25
C SER A 217 11.45 -15.44 -7.06
N VAL A 218 11.72 -16.73 -7.33
CA VAL A 218 11.20 -17.93 -6.64
C VAL A 218 11.72 -18.17 -5.21
N THR A 219 11.34 -17.28 -4.31
CA THR A 219 10.60 -17.58 -3.07
C THR A 219 9.50 -16.53 -3.04
N LEU A 220 8.30 -16.89 -3.52
CA LEU A 220 7.20 -15.93 -3.67
C LEU A 220 6.62 -15.62 -2.29
N LYS A 221 7.22 -14.63 -1.61
CA LYS A 221 6.83 -14.15 -0.27
C LYS A 221 5.81 -13.01 -0.32
N ASP A 222 5.66 -12.43 -1.50
CA ASP A 222 4.80 -11.31 -1.83
C ASP A 222 3.40 -11.73 -2.33
N LEU A 223 3.08 -13.04 -2.35
CA LEU A 223 1.80 -13.55 -2.86
C LEU A 223 0.57 -12.98 -2.13
N ASN A 224 0.72 -12.69 -0.84
CA ASN A 224 -0.21 -11.89 -0.09
C ASN A 224 0.61 -10.76 0.53
N ARG A 225 0.33 -9.53 0.09
CA ARG A 225 1.11 -8.36 0.45
C ARG A 225 0.21 -7.19 0.79
N VAL A 226 0.64 -6.39 1.76
CA VAL A 226 0.03 -5.09 2.03
C VAL A 226 1.10 -4.01 2.18
N SER A 227 0.78 -2.81 1.72
CA SER A 227 1.53 -1.59 2.05
C SER A 227 0.67 -0.71 2.96
N LEU A 228 1.24 -0.27 4.08
CA LEU A 228 0.64 0.69 5.01
C LEU A 228 1.41 2.00 4.94
N GLU A 229 0.71 3.09 4.67
CA GLU A 229 1.30 4.43 4.60
C GLU A 229 1.15 5.21 5.92
N PHE A 230 2.16 6.01 6.26
CA PHE A 230 2.19 6.83 7.47
C PHE A 230 2.67 8.25 7.17
N GLU A 231 2.15 9.23 7.88
CA GLU A 231 2.65 10.61 7.88
C GLU A 231 3.63 10.88 9.02
N ASP A 232 3.57 10.04 10.06
CA ASP A 232 4.29 10.23 11.31
C ASP A 232 5.23 9.05 11.59
N PRO A 233 6.54 9.30 11.79
CA PRO A 233 7.50 8.26 12.15
C PRO A 233 7.15 7.48 13.43
N LEU A 234 6.60 8.15 14.45
CA LEU A 234 6.23 7.47 15.69
C LEU A 234 5.10 6.46 15.44
N ALA A 235 4.07 6.85 14.69
CA ALA A 235 2.99 5.95 14.27
C ALA A 235 3.51 4.77 13.44
N LEU A 236 4.46 4.97 12.53
CA LEU A 236 5.08 3.87 11.77
C LEU A 236 5.81 2.90 12.72
N GLY A 237 6.63 3.42 13.64
CA GLY A 237 7.34 2.62 14.63
C GLY A 237 6.40 1.84 15.55
N LEU A 238 5.30 2.47 16.00
CA LEU A 238 4.29 1.81 16.81
C LEU A 238 3.55 0.71 16.03
N MET A 239 3.17 0.96 14.77
CA MET A 239 2.55 -0.08 13.93
C MET A 239 3.48 -1.26 13.71
N TYR A 240 4.79 -1.03 13.55
CA TYR A 240 5.75 -2.13 13.46
C TYR A 240 5.68 -3.03 14.71
N ARG A 241 5.63 -2.45 15.92
CA ARG A 241 5.45 -3.23 17.15
C ARG A 241 4.12 -3.96 17.20
N VAL A 242 3.02 -3.33 16.74
CA VAL A 242 1.71 -4.00 16.61
C VAL A 242 1.82 -5.21 15.70
N ILE A 243 2.49 -5.10 14.55
CA ILE A 243 2.73 -6.21 13.63
C ILE A 243 3.51 -7.34 14.30
N GLN A 244 4.50 -7.03 15.15
CA GLN A 244 5.22 -8.05 15.93
C GLN A 244 4.34 -8.80 16.95
N LYS A 245 3.28 -8.16 17.48
CA LYS A 245 2.32 -8.79 18.40
C LYS A 245 1.30 -9.65 17.65
N VAL A 246 0.88 -9.23 16.45
CA VAL A 246 -0.14 -9.92 15.65
C VAL A 246 0.46 -11.07 14.81
N PHE A 247 1.67 -10.88 14.30
CA PHE A 247 2.33 -11.82 13.40
C PHE A 247 3.72 -12.20 13.91
N LYS A 248 4.15 -13.42 13.59
CA LYS A 248 5.54 -13.83 13.81
C LYS A 248 6.41 -13.33 12.66
N CYS A 249 7.07 -12.19 12.84
CA CYS A 249 8.01 -11.65 11.85
C CYS A 249 9.17 -12.63 11.59
N THR A 250 9.37 -12.99 10.33
CA THR A 250 10.42 -13.91 9.87
C THR A 250 11.60 -13.17 9.25
N ALA A 251 11.39 -11.97 8.72
CA ALA A 251 12.46 -11.08 8.31
C ALA A 251 12.01 -9.62 8.38
N VAL A 252 12.95 -8.72 8.68
CA VAL A 252 12.75 -7.28 8.64
C VAL A 252 13.95 -6.66 7.92
N ASN A 253 13.66 -5.88 6.89
CA ASN A 253 14.62 -5.09 6.15
C ASN A 253 14.21 -3.61 6.21
N ASN A 254 14.89 -2.86 7.07
CA ASN A 254 14.75 -1.45 7.29
C ASN A 254 15.53 -0.66 6.22
N LYS A 255 14.88 -0.39 5.09
CA LYS A 255 15.49 0.38 4.00
C LYS A 255 15.57 1.87 4.31
N PHE A 256 15.07 2.35 5.45
CA PHE A 256 15.30 3.73 5.90
C PHE A 256 16.76 3.97 6.32
N GLN A 257 17.50 2.91 6.67
CA GLN A 257 18.93 2.97 7.04
C GLN A 257 19.89 3.03 5.84
N GLN A 258 19.38 3.04 4.60
CA GLN A 258 20.24 3.10 3.42
C GLN A 258 20.96 4.45 3.31
N THR A 259 22.25 4.41 2.96
CA THR A 259 23.08 5.63 2.80
C THR A 259 22.86 6.32 1.46
N THR A 260 22.47 5.55 0.44
CA THR A 260 22.12 6.04 -0.89
C THR A 260 20.77 5.47 -1.30
N TYR A 261 19.82 6.35 -1.60
CA TYR A 261 18.48 5.97 -2.06
C TYR A 261 18.50 5.53 -3.52
N THR A 262 18.77 4.24 -3.75
CA THR A 262 18.62 3.59 -5.06
C THR A 262 17.20 3.10 -5.30
N GLU A 263 16.44 2.90 -4.23
CA GLU A 263 15.03 2.55 -4.21
C GLU A 263 14.28 3.37 -3.13
N PRO A 264 12.96 3.57 -3.27
CA PRO A 264 12.14 4.18 -2.24
C PRO A 264 12.26 3.40 -0.91
N PRO A 265 12.64 4.04 0.20
CA PRO A 265 12.79 3.37 1.48
C PRO A 265 11.43 2.93 2.04
N ASP A 266 11.37 1.71 2.52
CA ASP A 266 10.29 1.17 3.32
C ASP A 266 10.86 0.31 4.46
N LEU A 267 10.03 0.02 5.45
CA LEU A 267 10.26 -1.07 6.37
C LEU A 267 9.60 -2.31 5.76
N HIS A 268 10.41 -3.16 5.17
CA HIS A 268 9.96 -4.36 4.49
C HIS A 268 9.97 -5.55 5.46
N ILE A 269 8.79 -6.06 5.79
CA ILE A 269 8.57 -7.10 6.79
C ILE A 269 8.03 -8.34 6.10
N ASN A 270 8.70 -9.48 6.30
CA ASN A 270 8.10 -10.78 6.03
C ASN A 270 7.62 -11.36 7.37
N ALA A 271 6.39 -11.88 7.40
CA ALA A 271 5.83 -12.46 8.60
C ALA A 271 5.09 -13.76 8.29
N ALA A 272 5.02 -14.67 9.27
CA ALA A 272 4.24 -15.88 9.16
C ALA A 272 2.80 -15.63 9.60
N LEU A 273 1.85 -15.95 8.72
CA LEU A 273 0.43 -15.95 9.04
C LEU A 273 0.13 -17.06 10.05
N PRO A 274 -0.67 -16.81 11.10
CA PRO A 274 -1.09 -17.84 12.04
C PRO A 274 -1.75 -19.03 11.31
N SER A 275 -1.38 -20.25 11.70
CA SER A 275 -1.99 -21.48 11.18
C SER A 275 -2.74 -22.20 12.28
N PHE A 276 -3.92 -22.74 11.94
CA PHE A 276 -4.70 -23.62 12.82
C PHE A 276 -4.13 -25.05 12.85
N ASP A 277 -3.26 -25.39 11.90
CA ASP A 277 -2.58 -26.68 11.83
C ASP A 277 -1.11 -26.51 12.28
N PRO A 278 -0.74 -27.03 13.47
CA PRO A 278 0.62 -26.88 14.00
C PRO A 278 1.67 -27.64 13.19
N ASP A 279 1.26 -28.63 12.37
CA ASP A 279 2.16 -29.42 11.53
C ASP A 279 2.34 -28.82 10.12
N SER A 280 1.62 -27.73 9.81
CA SER A 280 1.69 -27.07 8.51
C SER A 280 2.86 -26.08 8.41
N ASP A 281 3.52 -26.06 7.25
CA ASP A 281 4.53 -25.05 6.95
C ASP A 281 3.90 -23.64 7.03
N PRO A 282 4.59 -22.67 7.68
CA PRO A 282 4.07 -21.31 7.82
C PRO A 282 3.84 -20.68 6.46
N TRP A 283 2.77 -19.89 6.36
CA TRP A 283 2.50 -19.10 5.17
C TRP A 283 3.08 -17.71 5.35
N ILE A 284 4.01 -17.32 4.49
CA ILE A 284 4.70 -16.03 4.57
C ILE A 284 3.90 -14.99 3.80
N ILE A 285 3.73 -13.84 4.46
CA ILE A 285 3.10 -12.63 3.93
C ILE A 285 4.14 -11.49 3.93
N GLU A 286 3.94 -10.52 3.05
CA GLU A 286 4.76 -9.31 2.99
C GLU A 286 3.97 -8.10 3.51
N ILE A 287 4.55 -7.37 4.46
CA ILE A 287 4.00 -6.12 4.98
C ILE A 287 5.05 -5.02 4.77
N GLN A 288 4.70 -3.96 4.06
CA GLN A 288 5.57 -2.80 3.86
C GLN A 288 5.02 -1.60 4.62
N LEU A 289 5.82 -1.00 5.50
CA LEU A 289 5.49 0.27 6.14
C LEU A 289 6.29 1.39 5.49
N LEU A 290 5.62 2.44 5.06
CA LEU A 290 6.24 3.48 4.25
C LEU A 290 5.66 4.85 4.53
N PHE A 291 6.47 5.89 4.35
CA PHE A 291 5.98 7.25 4.50
C PHE A 291 5.14 7.67 3.28
N ARG A 292 4.11 8.48 3.51
CA ARG A 292 3.19 8.98 2.47
C ARG A 292 3.92 9.66 1.31
N ASP A 293 4.89 10.52 1.61
CA ASP A 293 5.68 11.22 0.59
C ASP A 293 6.51 10.22 -0.23
N ILE A 294 7.08 9.21 0.44
CA ILE A 294 7.87 8.16 -0.20
C ILE A 294 7.00 7.26 -1.08
N LEU A 295 5.76 6.98 -0.68
CA LEU A 295 4.81 6.26 -1.53
C LEU A 295 4.52 7.02 -2.82
N THR A 296 4.36 8.35 -2.71
CA THR A 296 4.12 9.22 -3.84
C THR A 296 5.31 9.18 -4.80
N VAL A 297 6.54 9.23 -4.28
CA VAL A 297 7.75 9.03 -5.09
C VAL A 297 7.76 7.64 -5.73
N LYS A 298 7.47 6.57 -4.98
CA LYS A 298 7.45 5.18 -5.47
C LYS A 298 6.48 5.00 -6.63
N LYS A 299 5.27 5.57 -6.53
CA LYS A 299 4.25 5.56 -7.60
C LYS A 299 4.74 6.26 -8.86
N GLU A 300 5.31 7.46 -8.75
CA GLU A 300 5.88 8.17 -9.89
C GLU A 300 7.08 7.40 -10.49
N LEU A 301 7.96 6.91 -9.63
CA LEU A 301 9.18 6.22 -10.01
C LEU A 301 8.88 4.95 -10.79
N HIS A 302 7.90 4.15 -10.35
CA HIS A 302 7.50 2.92 -11.03
C HIS A 302 7.07 3.15 -12.49
N ILE A 303 6.43 4.28 -12.79
CA ILE A 303 6.01 4.61 -14.17
C ILE A 303 7.24 4.81 -15.06
N PHE A 304 8.19 5.64 -14.62
CA PHE A 304 9.43 5.87 -15.37
C PHE A 304 10.31 4.63 -15.42
N TYR A 305 10.33 3.85 -14.34
CA TYR A 305 11.08 2.61 -14.24
C TYR A 305 10.59 1.55 -15.23
N GLY A 306 9.27 1.42 -15.40
CA GLY A 306 8.68 0.56 -16.41
C GLY A 306 9.14 0.93 -17.82
N ILE A 307 9.17 2.22 -18.15
CA ILE A 307 9.67 2.72 -19.44
C ILE A 307 11.17 2.41 -19.62
N VAL A 308 11.99 2.64 -18.59
CA VAL A 308 13.44 2.38 -18.66
C VAL A 308 13.73 0.89 -18.84
N ARG A 309 12.96 0.02 -18.18
CA ARG A 309 13.12 -1.44 -18.24
C ARG A 309 12.58 -2.07 -19.52
N ALA A 310 11.63 -1.43 -20.19
CA ALA A 310 11.06 -1.97 -21.41
C ALA A 310 12.14 -2.23 -22.47
N GLU A 311 12.12 -3.42 -23.05
CA GLU A 311 13.06 -3.85 -24.09
C GLU A 311 12.59 -3.44 -25.49
N THR A 312 11.27 -3.29 -25.64
CA THR A 312 10.62 -3.02 -26.92
C THR A 312 9.65 -1.83 -26.84
N PRO A 313 9.37 -1.14 -27.97
CA PRO A 313 8.31 -0.14 -28.05
C PRO A 313 6.94 -0.66 -27.59
N GLU A 314 6.60 -1.89 -27.96
CA GLU A 314 5.31 -2.52 -27.71
C GLU A 314 5.04 -2.68 -26.21
N GLU A 315 6.05 -3.02 -25.41
CA GLU A 315 5.92 -3.12 -23.96
C GLU A 315 5.51 -1.79 -23.30
N VAL A 316 6.06 -0.67 -23.80
CA VAL A 316 5.71 0.67 -23.31
C VAL A 316 4.32 1.09 -23.78
N LEU A 317 3.95 0.73 -25.01
CA LEU A 317 2.64 1.06 -25.58
C LEU A 317 1.51 0.20 -25.01
N ALA A 318 1.80 -1.02 -24.55
CA ALA A 318 0.84 -1.88 -23.86
C ALA A 318 0.46 -1.32 -22.48
N ASN A 319 1.35 -0.54 -21.85
CA ASN A 319 1.12 0.10 -20.56
C ASN A 319 1.43 1.60 -20.63
N PRO A 320 0.59 2.40 -21.32
CA PRO A 320 0.83 3.83 -21.46
C PRO A 320 0.97 4.51 -20.08
N ALA A 321 1.87 5.48 -19.97
CA ALA A 321 2.09 6.18 -18.72
C ALA A 321 0.94 7.17 -18.48
N PHE A 322 0.52 7.32 -17.22
CA PHE A 322 -0.45 8.35 -16.80
C PHE A 322 -1.83 8.28 -17.51
N ILE A 323 -2.30 7.08 -17.87
CA ILE A 323 -3.62 6.87 -18.51
C ILE A 323 -4.75 7.47 -17.68
N GLY A 324 -4.65 7.42 -16.34
CA GLY A 324 -5.66 7.96 -15.43
C GLY A 324 -5.95 9.45 -15.64
N GLU A 325 -4.93 10.27 -15.95
CA GLU A 325 -5.12 11.71 -16.20
C GLU A 325 -5.73 12.00 -17.57
N VAL A 326 -5.45 11.15 -18.56
CA VAL A 326 -6.08 11.22 -19.88
C VAL A 326 -7.54 10.78 -19.75
N ARG A 327 -7.82 9.70 -18.99
CA ARG A 327 -9.17 9.26 -18.66
C ARG A 327 -9.94 10.30 -17.88
N GLU A 328 -9.39 10.97 -16.85
CA GLU A 328 -10.10 12.05 -16.13
C GLU A 328 -10.47 13.23 -17.05
N LYS A 329 -9.61 13.60 -18.01
CA LYS A 329 -9.96 14.63 -19.00
C LYS A 329 -11.04 14.17 -19.97
N VAL A 330 -11.01 12.89 -20.36
CA VAL A 330 -12.00 12.26 -21.23
C VAL A 330 -13.31 11.99 -20.47
N GLU A 331 -13.28 11.74 -19.16
CA GLU A 331 -14.42 11.56 -18.25
C GLU A 331 -15.07 12.89 -17.86
N GLY A 332 -14.28 13.97 -17.83
CA GLY A 332 -14.79 15.34 -17.79
C GLY A 332 -15.48 15.77 -19.10
N ASP A 333 -15.34 14.97 -20.15
CA ASP A 333 -16.05 15.13 -21.41
C ASP A 333 -17.46 14.54 -21.28
N THR A 334 -18.47 15.36 -21.59
CA THR A 334 -19.90 15.09 -21.29
C THR A 334 -20.40 13.74 -21.80
N ALA A 335 -19.83 13.23 -22.89
CA ALA A 335 -20.19 11.96 -23.50
C ALA A 335 -19.78 10.74 -22.66
N VAL A 336 -18.61 10.79 -22.02
CA VAL A 336 -18.10 9.66 -21.22
C VAL A 336 -18.77 9.62 -19.86
N ARG A 337 -19.10 10.79 -19.29
CA ARG A 337 -19.96 10.88 -18.12
C ARG A 337 -21.33 10.26 -18.36
N ALA A 338 -21.95 10.52 -19.51
CA ALA A 338 -23.24 9.92 -19.87
C ALA A 338 -23.16 8.39 -20.02
N LEU A 339 -22.10 7.87 -20.62
CA LEU A 339 -21.88 6.42 -20.73
C LEU A 339 -21.69 5.77 -19.36
N ARG A 340 -21.01 6.44 -18.43
CA ARG A 340 -20.82 5.93 -17.07
C ARG A 340 -22.10 5.97 -16.25
N GLU A 341 -22.87 7.06 -16.31
CA GLU A 341 -24.18 7.15 -15.67
C GLU A 341 -25.13 6.06 -16.22
N SER A 342 -25.03 5.73 -17.50
CA SER A 342 -25.73 4.58 -18.10
C SER A 342 -25.24 3.23 -17.54
N ALA A 343 -23.93 3.01 -17.45
CA ALA A 343 -23.36 1.77 -16.93
C ALA A 343 -23.63 1.57 -15.43
N GLU A 344 -23.59 2.63 -14.63
CA GLU A 344 -23.94 2.59 -13.20
C GLU A 344 -25.42 2.29 -12.99
N LYS A 345 -26.30 2.83 -13.85
CA LYS A 345 -27.71 2.48 -13.86
C LYS A 345 -27.92 1.00 -14.22
N GLU A 346 -27.29 0.51 -15.30
CA GLU A 346 -27.37 -0.91 -15.67
C GLU A 346 -26.87 -1.84 -14.57
N LYS A 347 -25.78 -1.46 -13.88
CA LYS A 347 -25.24 -2.22 -12.76
C LYS A 347 -26.25 -2.28 -11.61
N LYS A 348 -26.86 -1.14 -11.26
CA LYS A 348 -27.87 -1.06 -10.21
C LYS A 348 -29.10 -1.93 -10.55
N ASP A 349 -29.56 -1.88 -11.79
CA ASP A 349 -30.70 -2.69 -12.25
C ASP A 349 -30.37 -4.19 -12.14
N ARG A 350 -29.14 -4.61 -12.50
CA ARG A 350 -28.67 -6.00 -12.32
C ARG A 350 -28.55 -6.40 -10.84
N ASP A 351 -28.06 -5.52 -9.98
CA ASP A 351 -27.92 -5.80 -8.54
C ASP A 351 -29.31 -5.97 -7.88
N GLU A 352 -30.31 -5.19 -8.31
CA GLU A 352 -31.71 -5.34 -7.90
C GLU A 352 -32.31 -6.67 -8.39
N GLU A 353 -32.03 -7.07 -9.63
CA GLU A 353 -32.44 -8.38 -10.19
C GLU A 353 -31.80 -9.56 -9.42
N ILE A 354 -30.50 -9.48 -9.13
CA ILE A 354 -29.79 -10.49 -8.34
C ILE A 354 -30.38 -10.60 -6.94
N LEU A 355 -30.73 -9.47 -6.31
CA LEU A 355 -31.35 -9.47 -4.99
C LEU A 355 -32.74 -10.14 -5.02
N ALA A 356 -33.56 -9.86 -6.04
CA ALA A 356 -34.85 -10.50 -6.23
C ALA A 356 -34.72 -12.02 -6.40
N LEU A 357 -33.78 -12.48 -7.24
CA LEU A 357 -33.50 -13.90 -7.45
C LEU A 357 -33.04 -14.60 -6.16
N LYS A 358 -32.21 -13.94 -5.34
CA LYS A 358 -31.80 -14.48 -4.02
C LYS A 358 -32.98 -14.68 -3.07
N GLN A 359 -33.95 -13.77 -3.09
CA GLN A 359 -35.18 -13.89 -2.29
C GLN A 359 -36.04 -15.05 -2.78
N GLU A 360 -36.21 -15.20 -4.09
CA GLU A 360 -36.96 -16.30 -4.69
C GLU A 360 -36.34 -17.67 -4.36
N VAL A 361 -35.02 -17.82 -4.52
CA VAL A 361 -34.29 -19.04 -4.14
C VAL A 361 -34.48 -19.37 -2.65
N THR A 362 -34.50 -18.35 -1.79
CA THR A 362 -34.75 -18.53 -0.36
C THR A 362 -36.15 -19.06 -0.09
N GLU A 363 -37.17 -18.56 -0.79
CA GLU A 363 -38.55 -19.03 -0.64
C GLU A 363 -38.75 -20.45 -1.21
N LEU A 364 -38.14 -20.76 -2.36
CA LEU A 364 -38.13 -22.12 -2.92
C LEU A 364 -37.48 -23.13 -1.96
N LYS A 365 -36.37 -22.76 -1.31
CA LYS A 365 -35.75 -23.60 -0.26
C LYS A 365 -36.68 -23.84 0.92
N LYS A 366 -37.48 -22.85 1.34
CA LYS A 366 -38.51 -23.03 2.37
C LYS A 366 -39.67 -23.92 1.90
N GLN A 367 -40.06 -23.85 0.63
CA GLN A 367 -41.08 -24.75 0.09
C GLN A 367 -40.56 -26.19 -0.02
N GLN A 368 -39.31 -26.36 -0.46
CA GLN A 368 -38.66 -27.66 -0.54
C GLN A 368 -38.51 -28.32 0.84
N SER A 369 -38.21 -27.54 1.89
CA SER A 369 -38.12 -28.07 3.26
C SER A 369 -39.47 -28.51 3.84
N LYS A 370 -40.59 -27.93 3.35
CA LYS A 370 -41.95 -28.43 3.63
C LYS A 370 -42.26 -29.73 2.90
N PHE A 371 -41.62 -29.96 1.75
CA PHE A 371 -41.67 -31.22 1.03
C PHE A 371 -40.77 -32.26 1.72
N ARG A 372 -41.18 -32.74 2.89
CA ARG A 372 -40.55 -33.89 3.53
C ARG A 372 -40.70 -35.10 2.61
N TRP A 373 -39.60 -35.52 2.00
CA TRP A 373 -39.51 -36.86 1.43
C TRP A 373 -39.94 -37.86 2.51
N PRO A 374 -40.92 -38.74 2.25
CA PRO A 374 -41.32 -39.74 3.23
C PRO A 374 -40.09 -40.56 3.59
N SER A 375 -39.70 -40.48 4.86
CA SER A 375 -38.38 -40.88 5.34
C SER A 375 -38.11 -42.38 5.31
N LYS A 376 -38.93 -43.21 4.65
CA LYS A 376 -38.70 -44.65 4.45
C LYS A 376 -39.44 -45.23 3.22
N PRO A 377 -38.75 -45.51 2.10
CA PRO A 377 -39.18 -46.58 1.18
C PRO A 377 -38.47 -47.92 1.46
N TYR A 378 -37.35 -47.93 2.19
CA TYR A 378 -36.44 -49.09 2.26
C TYR A 378 -36.50 -49.90 3.55
N ALA A 379 -37.58 -49.81 4.34
CA ALA A 379 -37.73 -50.65 5.53
C ALA A 379 -38.07 -52.12 5.22
N ASN A 380 -38.40 -52.46 3.96
CA ASN A 380 -38.84 -53.80 3.55
C ASN A 380 -37.91 -54.45 2.52
N LEU A 381 -36.59 -54.26 2.61
CA LEU A 381 -35.67 -55.11 1.86
C LEU A 381 -35.57 -56.48 2.58
N PRO A 382 -35.93 -57.61 1.92
CA PRO A 382 -35.90 -58.93 2.53
C PRO A 382 -34.48 -59.26 2.97
N LYS A 383 -34.31 -59.58 4.27
CA LYS A 383 -33.04 -60.04 4.82
C LYS A 383 -32.58 -61.26 4.04
N ARG A 384 -31.43 -61.16 3.37
CA ARG A 384 -30.75 -62.30 2.73
C ARG A 384 -30.60 -63.42 3.77
N ARG A 385 -31.24 -64.56 3.52
CA ARG A 385 -31.04 -65.79 4.30
C ARG A 385 -29.60 -66.26 4.08
N LYS A 386 -28.92 -66.60 5.17
CA LYS A 386 -27.62 -67.28 5.16
C LYS A 386 -27.78 -68.72 4.72
#